data_AF-A0A0K6FZV9-F1
#
_entry.id   AF-A0A0K6FZV9-F1
#
_cell.length_a   1.000
_cell.length_b   1.000
_cell.length_c   1.000
_cell.angle_alpha   90.00
_cell.angle_beta   90.00
_cell.angle_gamma   90.00
#
_symmetry.space_group_name_H-M   'P 1'
#
loop_
_entity.id
_entity.type
_entity.pdbx_description
1 polymer ?
#
loop_
_entity_poly.entity_id
_entity_poly.type
_entity_poly.pdbx_seq_one_letter_code
_entity_poly.pdbx_strand_id
1 'polypeptide(L)'
;MMCKADSFDFFTTSTDMPGDRRPRGGKARATPLEGRPKGRGKKAAPDAQAVENKKPAPTDEEKAAYRSEIERRFAELGWTEKRMNFPTWSSLKSEWLALLEPNELKDLNDDKVWENIKQCVRSLQDRIKTEREKQKELRFDRLNRLLSALKKDSPPLVVFNLRRLGKPPCTEYPCPPLDYTELKKVSHEMAFPGMADVHKWPIIKSLLEADTSADQLEQDFNARREEIDTMVSEWRDKLHTRLLGFLPKRQGEILQPTLVADGSDPFKDLSDDMKRLLRADSLFLVYDWNESPYTINSSRNQPFTYQDILRIHPGGSVHRLGDLLKQVESPIDSIRPYPAAQEIARELMASIGRPNASYLELGSEIEGECDWEGGSSYSGEWICARCIDARPKTWQGIVEHYVVERQTYQSSRAELAKRKITYHDLHSPSDRPMIRFYSAQVAREVPFYGADERDMYQCWLCSKWPLKHDVQGTKASIVKHLLEVHGVKKPLSGHYGPPTIDYMY
;
A
#
# COMPACT_ATOMS: atom_id res chain seq x y z
N MET A 1 -46.26 -32.97 -7.99
CA MET A 1 -46.17 -33.03 -6.52
C MET A 1 -44.80 -32.47 -6.13
N MET A 2 -44.62 -31.15 -6.08
CA MET A 2 -44.96 -30.25 -4.96
C MET A 2 -44.47 -30.79 -3.60
N CYS A 3 -43.26 -30.39 -3.22
CA CYS A 3 -42.87 -30.15 -1.84
C CYS A 3 -41.97 -28.91 -1.83
N LYS A 4 -42.50 -27.85 -1.20
CA LYS A 4 -41.85 -26.58 -0.89
C LYS A 4 -40.79 -26.82 0.20
N ALA A 5 -39.68 -26.11 0.13
CA ALA A 5 -38.80 -25.89 1.26
C ALA A 5 -38.66 -24.37 1.41
N ASP A 6 -39.13 -23.87 2.54
CA ASP A 6 -39.11 -22.47 2.94
C ASP A 6 -37.68 -22.06 3.31
N SER A 7 -37.14 -21.05 2.62
CA SER A 7 -35.92 -20.36 3.02
C SER A 7 -36.31 -19.15 3.87
N PHE A 8 -35.83 -19.14 5.12
CA PHE A 8 -35.92 -18.00 6.04
C PHE A 8 -34.89 -16.95 5.63
N ASP A 9 -35.34 -15.88 4.98
CA ASP A 9 -34.54 -14.67 4.77
C ASP A 9 -34.61 -13.78 6.02
N PHE A 10 -33.50 -13.67 6.74
CA PHE A 10 -33.29 -12.60 7.72
C PHE A 10 -32.84 -11.34 6.96
N PHE A 11 -33.81 -10.49 6.59
CA PHE A 11 -33.53 -9.10 6.25
C PHE A 11 -33.26 -8.31 7.53
N THR A 12 -32.00 -7.93 7.77
CA THR A 12 -31.70 -6.84 8.69
C THR A 12 -31.97 -5.52 7.99
N THR A 13 -33.14 -4.93 8.27
CA THR A 13 -33.45 -3.54 7.97
C THR A 13 -32.54 -2.62 8.79
N SER A 14 -31.55 -2.01 8.14
CA SER A 14 -30.81 -0.88 8.70
C SER A 14 -31.69 0.37 8.61
N THR A 15 -32.29 0.75 9.73
CA THR A 15 -33.00 2.01 9.90
C THR A 15 -32.03 3.19 9.80
N ASP A 16 -32.29 4.07 8.84
CA ASP A 16 -31.69 5.39 8.69
C ASP A 16 -31.82 6.21 9.98
N MET A 17 -30.71 6.79 10.42
CA MET A 17 -30.67 7.91 11.36
C MET A 17 -29.99 9.10 10.66
N PRO A 18 -30.57 10.32 10.73
CA PRO A 18 -30.07 11.48 10.02
C PRO A 18 -28.87 12.08 10.74
N GLY A 19 -27.69 11.97 10.14
CA GLY A 19 -26.48 12.63 10.60
C GLY A 19 -26.40 14.07 10.08
N ASP A 20 -26.75 15.01 10.95
CA ASP A 20 -26.46 16.45 10.83
C ASP A 20 -24.97 16.70 10.55
N ARG A 21 -24.64 17.05 9.29
CA ARG A 21 -23.35 17.66 8.95
C ARG A 21 -23.55 19.14 8.69
N ARG A 22 -23.13 19.95 9.67
CA ARG A 22 -22.97 21.40 9.53
C ARG A 22 -21.99 21.73 8.40
N PRO A 23 -22.29 22.70 7.51
CA PRO A 23 -21.32 23.21 6.57
C PRO A 23 -20.32 24.15 7.26
N ARG A 24 -19.03 23.97 6.96
CA ARG A 24 -17.95 24.92 7.30
C ARG A 24 -18.19 26.22 6.54
N GLY A 25 -18.48 27.29 7.29
CA GLY A 25 -18.64 28.64 6.78
C GLY A 25 -17.29 29.26 6.40
N GLY A 26 -17.02 29.39 5.10
CA GLY A 26 -16.04 30.33 4.55
C GLY A 26 -16.73 31.67 4.27
N LYS A 27 -16.42 32.70 5.05
CA LYS A 27 -16.94 34.07 4.87
C LYS A 27 -16.23 34.73 3.69
N ALA A 28 -16.93 34.94 2.58
CA ALA A 28 -16.54 35.94 1.58
C ALA A 28 -17.37 37.22 1.81
N ARG A 29 -16.68 38.34 1.99
CA ARG A 29 -17.23 39.70 2.08
C ARG A 29 -18.03 40.03 0.83
N ALA A 30 -19.31 40.36 0.99
CA ALA A 30 -20.08 41.12 0.02
C ALA A 30 -20.30 42.54 0.58
N THR A 31 -19.86 43.53 -0.17
CA THR A 31 -20.13 44.96 0.05
C THR A 31 -21.58 45.29 -0.34
N PRO A 32 -22.27 46.19 0.38
CA PRO A 32 -23.66 46.53 0.11
C PRO A 32 -23.78 47.68 -0.90
N LEU A 33 -24.75 47.60 -1.81
CA LEU A 33 -25.24 48.75 -2.58
C LEU A 33 -26.76 48.83 -2.45
N GLU A 34 -27.19 49.61 -1.46
CA GLU A 34 -28.40 50.44 -1.50
C GLU A 34 -28.26 51.45 -2.67
N GLY A 35 -29.25 51.99 -3.36
CA GLY A 35 -30.69 51.84 -3.41
C GLY A 35 -31.27 52.99 -4.26
N ARG A 36 -32.32 52.70 -5.07
CA ARG A 36 -33.31 53.64 -5.70
C ARG A 36 -32.79 54.74 -6.68
N PRO A 37 -33.66 55.41 -7.49
CA PRO A 37 -35.10 55.27 -7.67
C PRO A 37 -35.60 55.14 -9.13
N LYS A 38 -36.89 54.79 -9.24
CA LYS A 38 -37.74 54.91 -10.43
C LYS A 38 -37.80 56.36 -10.93
N GLY A 39 -37.68 56.55 -12.25
CA GLY A 39 -37.98 57.81 -12.93
C GLY A 39 -38.51 57.57 -14.34
N ARG A 40 -39.76 57.98 -14.57
CA ARG A 40 -40.44 58.01 -15.87
C ARG A 40 -39.71 58.93 -16.85
N GLY A 41 -39.63 58.52 -18.12
CA GLY A 41 -39.31 59.39 -19.24
C GLY A 41 -39.70 58.75 -20.57
N LYS A 42 -40.96 58.90 -20.98
CA LYS A 42 -41.38 58.70 -22.37
C LYS A 42 -40.67 59.75 -23.23
N LYS A 43 -39.86 59.33 -24.20
CA LYS A 43 -39.63 60.09 -25.44
C LYS A 43 -39.73 59.13 -26.61
N ALA A 44 -40.76 59.35 -27.41
CA ALA A 44 -40.88 58.83 -28.76
C ALA A 44 -40.08 59.75 -29.69
N ALA A 45 -39.28 59.17 -30.56
CA ALA A 45 -39.12 59.58 -31.95
C ALA A 45 -38.57 58.38 -32.74
N PRO A 46 -39.10 58.11 -33.94
CA PRO A 46 -38.72 56.99 -34.78
C PRO A 46 -37.52 57.37 -35.64
N ASP A 47 -36.55 56.48 -35.83
CA ASP A 47 -35.61 56.62 -36.93
C ASP A 47 -35.25 55.26 -37.53
N ALA A 48 -35.57 55.18 -38.83
CA ALA A 48 -35.10 54.29 -39.88
C ALA A 48 -34.52 52.93 -39.47
N GLN A 49 -35.33 51.90 -39.68
CA GLN A 49 -34.85 50.55 -39.97
C GLN A 49 -33.91 50.61 -41.19
N ALA A 50 -32.60 50.63 -40.94
CA ALA A 50 -31.66 50.09 -41.89
C ALA A 50 -31.97 48.59 -41.99
N VAL A 51 -32.67 48.20 -43.07
CA VAL A 51 -32.76 46.82 -43.50
C VAL A 51 -31.34 46.42 -43.89
N GLU A 52 -30.54 46.02 -42.90
CA GLU A 52 -29.29 45.29 -43.15
C GLU A 52 -29.69 44.07 -43.97
N ASN A 53 -29.27 44.07 -45.24
CA ASN A 53 -29.31 42.92 -46.12
C ASN A 53 -28.50 41.81 -45.45
N LYS A 54 -29.14 41.04 -44.56
CA LYS A 54 -28.56 39.82 -43.99
C LYS A 54 -28.27 38.92 -45.18
N LYS A 55 -26.97 38.70 -45.41
CA LYS A 55 -26.51 37.71 -46.38
C LYS A 55 -27.28 36.41 -46.15
N PRO A 56 -27.81 35.78 -47.20
CA PRO A 56 -28.46 34.48 -47.04
C PRO A 56 -27.50 33.51 -46.37
N ALA A 57 -28.03 32.65 -45.50
CA ALA A 57 -27.23 31.65 -44.82
C ALA A 57 -26.53 30.76 -45.87
N PRO A 58 -25.25 30.40 -45.64
CA PRO A 58 -24.51 29.57 -46.59
C PRO A 58 -25.18 28.20 -46.74
N THR A 59 -25.23 27.73 -47.99
CA THR A 59 -25.74 26.42 -48.37
C THR A 59 -24.85 25.30 -47.83
N ASP A 60 -25.38 24.08 -47.72
CA ASP A 60 -24.61 22.94 -47.23
C ASP A 60 -23.44 22.57 -48.17
N GLU A 61 -23.60 22.79 -49.47
CA GLU A 61 -22.52 22.63 -50.47
C GLU A 61 -21.38 23.62 -50.24
N GLU A 62 -21.69 24.90 -49.99
CA GLU A 62 -20.69 25.93 -49.70
C GLU A 62 -19.94 25.64 -48.38
N LYS A 63 -20.65 25.14 -47.35
CA LYS A 63 -20.02 24.71 -46.09
C LYS A 63 -19.11 23.49 -46.30
N ALA A 64 -19.54 22.52 -47.08
CA ALA A 64 -18.74 21.33 -47.39
C ALA A 64 -17.47 21.69 -48.17
N ALA A 65 -17.56 22.61 -49.13
CA ALA A 65 -16.41 23.13 -49.86
C ALA A 65 -15.44 23.89 -48.93
N TYR A 66 -15.98 24.73 -48.04
CA TYR A 66 -15.18 25.46 -47.05
C TYR A 66 -14.46 24.52 -46.07
N ARG A 67 -15.15 23.50 -45.53
CA ARG A 67 -14.53 22.45 -44.71
C ARG A 67 -13.39 21.76 -45.46
N SER A 68 -13.66 21.31 -46.69
CA SER A 68 -12.67 20.57 -47.49
C SER A 68 -11.43 21.41 -47.76
N GLU A 69 -11.59 22.71 -48.02
CA GLU A 69 -10.47 23.63 -48.24
C GLU A 69 -9.65 23.86 -46.97
N ILE A 70 -10.30 24.01 -45.80
CA ILE A 70 -9.60 24.09 -44.51
C ILE A 70 -8.80 22.82 -44.25
N GLU A 71 -9.44 21.65 -44.38
CA GLU A 71 -8.80 20.35 -44.16
C GLU A 71 -7.62 20.12 -45.12
N ARG A 72 -7.79 20.46 -46.40
CA ARG A 72 -6.74 20.41 -47.43
C ARG A 72 -5.56 21.30 -47.05
N ARG A 73 -5.79 22.57 -46.69
CA ARG A 73 -4.71 23.49 -46.30
C ARG A 73 -4.01 23.07 -45.02
N PHE A 74 -4.73 22.52 -44.05
CA PHE A 74 -4.07 21.95 -42.87
C PHE A 74 -3.26 20.70 -43.23
N ALA A 75 -3.75 19.84 -44.12
CA ALA A 75 -3.01 18.69 -44.61
C ALA A 75 -1.69 19.09 -45.29
N GLU A 76 -1.70 20.17 -46.09
CA GLU A 76 -0.49 20.76 -46.69
C GLU A 76 0.51 21.27 -45.65
N LEU A 77 0.04 21.71 -44.49
CA LEU A 77 0.87 22.08 -43.33
C LEU A 77 1.35 20.87 -42.52
N GLY A 78 1.16 19.65 -43.02
CA GLY A 78 1.59 18.40 -42.39
C GLY A 78 0.63 17.89 -41.30
N TRP A 79 -0.61 18.38 -41.27
CA TRP A 79 -1.61 17.88 -40.33
C TRP A 79 -2.24 16.60 -40.84
N THR A 80 -2.38 15.61 -39.95
CA THR A 80 -3.01 14.34 -40.29
C THR A 80 -4.43 14.30 -39.76
N GLU A 81 -5.30 13.52 -40.40
CA GLU A 81 -6.67 13.27 -39.94
C GLU A 81 -6.71 12.81 -38.48
N LYS A 82 -5.74 11.98 -38.06
CA LYS A 82 -5.59 11.57 -36.65
C LYS A 82 -5.41 12.73 -35.67
N ARG A 83 -4.75 13.82 -36.09
CA ARG A 83 -4.58 15.04 -35.27
C ARG A 83 -5.82 15.93 -35.27
N MET A 84 -6.73 15.74 -36.23
CA MET A 84 -8.01 16.45 -36.34
C MET A 84 -9.19 15.62 -35.83
N ASN A 85 -8.96 14.39 -35.36
CA ASN A 85 -10.00 13.56 -34.80
C ASN A 85 -10.26 13.95 -33.34
N PHE A 86 -11.38 14.63 -33.13
CA PHE A 86 -11.91 14.98 -31.81
C PHE A 86 -12.86 13.87 -31.34
N PRO A 87 -12.57 13.25 -30.18
CA PRO A 87 -13.41 12.19 -29.63
C PRO A 87 -14.83 12.69 -29.36
N THR A 88 -15.81 11.79 -29.47
CA THR A 88 -17.22 12.10 -29.22
C THR A 88 -17.51 12.59 -27.80
N TRP A 89 -16.66 12.23 -26.83
CA TRP A 89 -16.78 12.66 -25.44
C TRP A 89 -16.22 14.08 -25.19
N SER A 90 -15.44 14.65 -26.12
CA SER A 90 -14.83 15.97 -25.93
C SER A 90 -15.77 17.09 -26.36
N SER A 91 -15.96 18.09 -25.50
CA SER A 91 -16.67 19.32 -25.86
C SER A 91 -15.95 20.10 -26.95
N LEU A 92 -14.65 19.88 -27.16
CA LEU A 92 -13.87 20.55 -28.21
C LEU A 92 -14.30 20.14 -29.61
N LYS A 93 -15.00 19.00 -29.76
CA LYS A 93 -15.56 18.58 -31.04
C LYS A 93 -16.54 19.61 -31.60
N SER A 94 -17.40 20.20 -30.75
CA SER A 94 -18.35 21.21 -31.21
C SER A 94 -17.65 22.52 -31.59
N GLU A 95 -16.59 22.91 -30.86
CA GLU A 95 -15.75 24.07 -31.21
C GLU A 95 -15.01 23.87 -32.54
N TRP A 96 -14.49 22.67 -32.77
CA TRP A 96 -13.89 22.29 -34.05
C TRP A 96 -14.90 22.34 -35.19
N LEU A 97 -16.08 21.76 -35.00
CA LEU A 97 -17.15 21.80 -35.99
C LEU A 97 -17.60 23.24 -36.29
N ALA A 98 -17.69 24.11 -35.27
CA ALA A 98 -18.02 25.53 -35.45
C ALA A 98 -16.97 26.31 -36.26
N LEU A 99 -15.71 25.87 -36.26
CA LEU A 99 -14.66 26.43 -37.14
C LEU A 99 -14.82 25.96 -38.59
N LEU A 100 -15.23 24.70 -38.80
CA LEU A 100 -15.42 24.10 -40.12
C LEU A 100 -16.75 24.50 -40.78
N GLU A 101 -17.77 24.81 -39.98
CA GLU A 101 -19.12 25.15 -40.43
C GLU A 101 -19.58 26.48 -39.79
N PRO A 102 -18.90 27.61 -40.07
CA PRO A 102 -19.29 28.88 -39.50
C PRO A 102 -20.63 29.35 -40.07
N ASN A 103 -21.39 30.09 -39.26
CA ASN A 103 -22.64 30.73 -39.70
C ASN A 103 -22.42 31.72 -40.87
N GLU A 104 -21.20 32.27 -40.97
CA GLU A 104 -20.77 33.13 -42.06
C GLU A 104 -19.43 32.62 -42.60
N LEU A 105 -19.38 32.30 -43.90
CA LEU A 105 -18.16 31.87 -44.58
C LEU A 105 -17.19 33.05 -44.71
N LYS A 106 -15.99 32.90 -44.16
CA LYS A 106 -14.93 33.89 -44.24
C LYS A 106 -14.08 33.65 -45.49
N ASP A 107 -13.47 34.69 -46.04
CA ASP A 107 -12.52 34.51 -47.13
C ASP A 107 -11.23 33.87 -46.61
N LEU A 108 -10.96 32.62 -47.02
CA LEU A 108 -9.74 31.91 -46.63
C LEU A 108 -8.48 32.47 -47.30
N ASN A 109 -8.60 33.32 -48.31
CA ASN A 109 -7.46 34.00 -48.94
C ASN A 109 -7.03 35.25 -48.16
N ASP A 110 -7.81 35.70 -47.18
CA ASP A 110 -7.36 36.71 -46.23
C ASP A 110 -6.37 36.07 -45.24
N ASP A 111 -5.11 36.46 -45.33
CA ASP A 111 -4.02 35.98 -44.46
C ASP A 111 -4.36 36.12 -42.99
N LYS A 112 -5.07 37.18 -42.58
CA LYS A 112 -5.46 37.39 -41.19
C LYS A 112 -6.52 36.39 -40.75
N VAL A 113 -7.48 36.06 -41.60
CA VAL A 113 -8.49 35.03 -41.33
C VAL A 113 -7.80 33.67 -41.19
N TRP A 114 -6.90 33.34 -42.11
CA TRP A 114 -6.19 32.07 -42.08
C TRP A 114 -5.26 31.94 -40.88
N GLU A 115 -4.51 32.98 -40.50
CA GLU A 115 -3.69 32.99 -39.28
C GLU A 115 -4.54 32.81 -38.01
N ASN A 116 -5.71 33.45 -37.94
CA ASN A 116 -6.63 33.26 -36.82
C ASN A 116 -7.12 31.81 -36.73
N ILE A 117 -7.50 31.20 -37.87
CA ILE A 117 -7.91 29.79 -37.91
C ILE A 117 -6.76 28.90 -37.43
N LYS A 118 -5.53 29.09 -37.94
CA LYS A 118 -4.35 28.33 -37.49
C LYS A 118 -4.13 28.45 -35.97
N GLN A 119 -4.27 29.65 -35.42
CA GLN A 119 -4.11 29.87 -33.99
C GLN A 119 -5.21 29.17 -33.17
N CYS A 120 -6.47 29.21 -33.63
CA CYS A 120 -7.57 28.47 -33.01
C CYS A 120 -7.31 26.96 -33.01
N VAL A 121 -6.85 26.40 -34.13
CA VAL A 121 -6.59 24.96 -34.22
C VAL A 121 -5.41 24.54 -33.34
N ARG A 122 -4.33 25.34 -33.26
CA ARG A 122 -3.24 25.10 -32.29
C ARG A 122 -3.76 25.09 -30.85
N SER A 123 -4.60 26.06 -30.49
CA SER A 123 -5.22 26.12 -29.15
C SER A 123 -6.10 24.89 -28.88
N LEU A 124 -6.90 24.44 -29.84
CA LEU A 124 -7.70 23.23 -29.72
C LEU A 124 -6.84 21.98 -29.56
N GLN A 125 -5.68 21.90 -30.21
CA GLN A 125 -4.74 20.78 -30.06
C GLN A 125 -4.13 20.67 -28.66
N ASP A 126 -3.68 21.79 -28.10
CA ASP A 126 -3.10 21.79 -26.76
C ASP A 126 -4.16 21.42 -25.71
N ARG A 127 -5.39 21.92 -25.91
CA ARG A 127 -6.53 21.60 -25.06
C ARG A 127 -6.94 20.13 -25.19
N ILE A 128 -7.05 19.57 -26.41
CA ILE A 128 -7.43 18.16 -26.58
C ILE A 128 -6.35 17.21 -26.06
N LYS A 129 -5.07 17.56 -26.18
CA LYS A 129 -3.98 16.80 -25.55
C LYS A 129 -4.15 16.77 -24.04
N THR A 130 -4.44 17.91 -23.43
CA THR A 130 -4.71 18.02 -21.98
C THR A 130 -5.95 17.23 -21.57
N GLU A 131 -7.04 17.31 -22.35
CA GLU A 131 -8.26 16.52 -22.09
C GLU A 131 -8.02 15.02 -22.22
N ARG A 132 -7.22 14.57 -23.20
CA ARG A 132 -6.85 13.15 -23.36
C ARG A 132 -6.05 12.62 -22.18
N GLU A 133 -5.07 13.38 -21.68
CA GLU A 133 -4.31 12.99 -20.48
C GLU A 133 -5.24 12.93 -19.25
N LYS A 134 -6.12 13.92 -19.07
CA LYS A 134 -7.13 13.89 -17.99
C LYS A 134 -8.06 12.68 -18.10
N GLN A 135 -8.54 12.35 -19.30
CA GLN A 135 -9.36 11.16 -19.51
C GLN A 135 -8.59 9.87 -19.25
N LYS A 136 -7.29 9.83 -19.56
CA LYS A 136 -6.42 8.70 -19.25
C LYS A 136 -6.27 8.50 -17.73
N GLU A 137 -6.11 9.59 -16.97
CA GLU A 137 -6.11 9.56 -15.50
C GLU A 137 -7.46 9.10 -14.94
N LEU A 138 -8.58 9.65 -15.43
CA LEU A 138 -9.93 9.22 -14.99
C LEU A 138 -10.19 7.73 -15.26
N ARG A 139 -9.73 7.23 -16.41
CA ARG A 139 -9.80 5.81 -16.77
C ARG A 139 -8.93 4.94 -15.87
N PHE A 140 -7.73 5.39 -15.56
CA PHE A 140 -6.85 4.73 -14.60
C PHE A 140 -7.51 4.62 -13.22
N ASP A 141 -8.08 5.71 -12.72
CA ASP A 141 -8.79 5.73 -11.43
C ASP A 141 -10.04 4.84 -11.43
N ARG A 142 -10.80 4.82 -12.54
CA ARG A 142 -11.95 3.93 -12.71
C ARG A 142 -11.50 2.47 -12.71
N LEU A 143 -10.47 2.11 -13.46
CA LEU A 143 -9.92 0.76 -13.50
C LEU A 143 -9.42 0.30 -12.13
N ASN A 144 -8.70 1.16 -11.40
CA ASN A 144 -8.20 0.84 -10.07
C ASN A 144 -9.36 0.54 -9.09
N ARG A 145 -10.46 1.29 -9.19
CA ARG A 145 -11.69 1.02 -8.43
C ARG A 145 -12.33 -0.32 -8.80
N LEU A 146 -12.40 -0.65 -10.09
CA LEU A 146 -12.97 -1.91 -10.57
C LEU A 146 -12.16 -3.11 -10.10
N LEU A 147 -10.83 -3.04 -10.17
CA LEU A 147 -9.94 -4.09 -9.67
C LEU A 147 -10.01 -4.23 -8.15
N SER A 148 -10.11 -3.10 -7.43
CA SER A 148 -10.32 -3.11 -5.98
C SER A 148 -11.65 -3.74 -5.60
N ALA A 149 -12.71 -3.48 -6.36
CA ALA A 149 -14.02 -4.12 -6.15
C ALA A 149 -13.93 -5.63 -6.38
N LEU A 150 -13.34 -6.05 -7.51
CA LEU A 150 -13.09 -7.46 -7.81
C LEU A 150 -12.27 -8.16 -6.70
N LYS A 151 -11.24 -7.50 -6.16
CA LYS A 151 -10.49 -8.01 -5.02
C LYS A 151 -11.38 -8.20 -3.78
N LYS A 152 -12.22 -7.21 -3.45
CA LYS A 152 -13.12 -7.24 -2.29
C LYS A 152 -14.24 -8.28 -2.41
N ASP A 153 -14.70 -8.55 -3.62
CA ASP A 153 -15.72 -9.56 -3.89
C ASP A 153 -15.17 -10.99 -3.74
N SER A 154 -13.84 -11.15 -3.73
CA SER A 154 -13.18 -12.43 -3.51
C SER A 154 -13.29 -12.81 -2.03
N PRO A 155 -13.88 -13.96 -1.67
CA PRO A 155 -13.96 -14.39 -0.29
C PRO A 155 -12.56 -14.59 0.30
N PRO A 156 -12.35 -14.29 1.59
CA PRO A 156 -11.10 -14.59 2.26
C PRO A 156 -10.81 -16.09 2.20
N LEU A 157 -9.53 -16.43 2.05
CA LEU A 157 -9.07 -17.81 1.93
C LEU A 157 -9.29 -18.59 3.23
N VAL A 158 -9.03 -17.95 4.37
CA VAL A 158 -9.32 -18.48 5.70
C VAL A 158 -9.74 -17.34 6.63
N VAL A 159 -10.67 -17.66 7.53
CA VAL A 159 -11.13 -16.76 8.60
C VAL A 159 -11.32 -17.58 9.86
N PHE A 160 -10.73 -17.15 10.97
CA PHE A 160 -10.89 -17.81 12.26
C PHE A 160 -10.63 -16.83 13.40
N ASN A 161 -10.96 -17.24 14.63
CA ASN A 161 -10.68 -16.45 15.82
C ASN A 161 -9.48 -17.03 16.56
N LEU A 162 -8.54 -16.19 16.95
CA LEU A 162 -7.42 -16.54 17.83
C LEU A 162 -7.77 -16.23 19.28
N ARG A 163 -7.35 -17.11 20.19
CA ARG A 163 -7.26 -16.78 21.62
C ARG A 163 -5.96 -16.04 21.86
N ARG A 164 -6.03 -14.76 22.24
CA ARG A 164 -4.84 -14.03 22.66
C ARG A 164 -4.32 -14.54 24.00
N LEU A 165 -3.03 -14.87 24.01
CA LEU A 165 -2.30 -15.25 25.22
C LEU A 165 -1.75 -13.99 25.91
N GLY A 166 -2.62 -13.26 26.59
CA GLY A 166 -2.24 -12.13 27.44
C GLY A 166 -2.95 -10.83 27.09
N LYS A 167 -3.19 -10.00 28.12
CA LYS A 167 -3.75 -8.66 27.94
C LYS A 167 -2.65 -7.71 27.41
N PRO A 168 -3.01 -6.78 26.49
CA PRO A 168 -2.25 -5.55 26.36
C PRO A 168 -2.19 -4.85 27.73
N PRO A 169 -1.11 -4.11 28.06
CA PRO A 169 -1.07 -3.33 29.28
C PRO A 169 -2.24 -2.33 29.27
N CYS A 170 -3.27 -2.57 30.09
CA CYS A 170 -4.36 -1.62 30.28
C CYS A 170 -3.76 -0.32 30.82
N THR A 171 -3.84 0.75 30.04
CA THR A 171 -3.51 2.12 30.47
C THR A 171 -4.67 2.74 31.25
N GLU A 172 -5.89 2.23 31.09
CA GLU A 172 -7.09 2.70 31.78
C GLU A 172 -7.31 1.99 33.11
N TYR A 173 -7.55 2.79 34.15
CA TYR A 173 -7.84 2.34 35.51
C TYR A 173 -9.31 2.64 35.85
N PRO A 174 -10.08 1.72 36.46
CA PRO A 174 -9.67 0.40 36.97
C PRO A 174 -9.61 -0.67 35.87
N CYS A 175 -8.55 -1.49 35.88
CA CYS A 175 -8.42 -2.59 34.92
C CYS A 175 -9.56 -3.61 35.11
N PRO A 176 -10.23 -4.05 34.03
CA PRO A 176 -11.23 -5.12 34.11
C PRO A 176 -10.60 -6.43 34.66
N PRO A 177 -11.41 -7.35 35.21
CA PRO A 177 -10.96 -8.63 35.79
C PRO A 177 -10.02 -9.41 34.84
N LEU A 178 -9.07 -10.16 35.43
CA LEU A 178 -7.97 -10.86 34.74
C LEU A 178 -8.39 -11.89 33.66
N ASP A 179 -9.66 -12.28 33.61
CA ASP A 179 -10.14 -13.46 32.88
C ASP A 179 -10.83 -13.16 31.52
N TYR A 180 -10.51 -12.04 30.88
CA TYR A 180 -11.05 -11.76 29.54
C TYR A 180 -10.14 -12.36 28.47
N THR A 181 -10.59 -13.45 27.85
CA THR A 181 -9.96 -13.97 26.64
C THR A 181 -10.39 -13.08 25.47
N GLU A 182 -9.49 -12.20 25.02
CA GLU A 182 -9.75 -11.43 23.81
C GLU A 182 -9.70 -12.36 22.60
N LEU A 183 -10.83 -12.43 21.87
CA LEU A 183 -10.92 -13.13 20.61
C LEU A 183 -10.52 -12.17 19.50
N LYS A 184 -9.43 -12.48 18.81
CA LYS A 184 -9.00 -11.71 17.64
C LYS A 184 -9.45 -12.42 16.38
N LYS A 185 -10.26 -11.76 15.56
CA LYS A 185 -10.60 -12.25 14.22
C LYS A 185 -9.37 -12.13 13.34
N VAL A 186 -8.95 -13.23 12.74
CA VAL A 186 -7.87 -13.30 11.75
C VAL A 186 -8.46 -13.71 10.42
N SER A 187 -8.04 -13.03 9.37
CA SER A 187 -8.41 -13.35 8.00
C SER A 187 -7.20 -13.26 7.09
N HIS A 188 -7.13 -14.16 6.12
CA HIS A 188 -6.12 -14.12 5.07
C HIS A 188 -6.80 -14.03 3.71
N GLU A 189 -6.49 -12.99 2.96
CA GLU A 189 -7.06 -12.75 1.63
C GLU A 189 -6.41 -13.65 0.58
N MET A 190 -7.14 -13.90 -0.50
CA MET A 190 -6.57 -14.52 -1.68
C MET A 190 -5.61 -13.55 -2.39
N ALA A 191 -4.53 -14.08 -2.96
CA ALA A 191 -3.60 -13.25 -3.73
C ALA A 191 -4.29 -12.58 -4.92
N PHE A 192 -4.02 -11.29 -5.07
CA PHE A 192 -4.57 -10.45 -6.11
C PHE A 192 -3.48 -9.55 -6.71
N PRO A 193 -3.41 -9.41 -8.05
CA PRO A 193 -2.39 -8.61 -8.69
C PRO A 193 -2.58 -7.12 -8.41
N GLY A 194 -1.48 -6.42 -8.14
CA GLY A 194 -1.49 -4.95 -8.03
C GLY A 194 -1.53 -4.28 -9.41
N MET A 195 -1.82 -2.97 -9.45
CA MET A 195 -1.85 -2.19 -10.71
C MET A 195 -0.55 -2.32 -11.54
N ALA A 196 0.59 -2.46 -10.86
CA ALA A 196 1.91 -2.70 -11.44
C ALA A 196 2.00 -3.98 -12.29
N ASP A 197 1.24 -5.01 -11.94
CA ASP A 197 1.19 -6.26 -12.69
C ASP A 197 0.10 -6.20 -13.76
N VAL A 198 -1.08 -5.72 -13.37
CA VAL A 198 -2.28 -5.68 -14.21
C VAL A 198 -2.11 -4.79 -15.44
N HIS A 199 -1.39 -3.67 -15.36
CA HIS A 199 -1.21 -2.78 -16.52
C HIS A 199 -0.37 -3.39 -17.65
N LYS A 200 0.43 -4.43 -17.36
CA LYS A 200 1.25 -5.13 -18.35
C LYS A 200 0.40 -6.07 -19.20
N TRP A 201 -0.83 -6.34 -18.78
CA TRP A 201 -1.74 -7.23 -19.48
C TRP A 201 -2.29 -6.57 -20.75
N PRO A 202 -2.26 -7.26 -21.91
CA PRO A 202 -2.72 -6.70 -23.18
C PRO A 202 -4.14 -6.14 -23.12
N ILE A 203 -5.05 -6.86 -22.46
CA ILE A 203 -6.44 -6.45 -22.28
C ILE A 203 -6.54 -5.11 -21.54
N ILE A 204 -5.86 -5.00 -20.40
CA ILE A 204 -5.89 -3.79 -19.55
C ILE A 204 -5.22 -2.61 -20.25
N LYS A 205 -4.08 -2.87 -20.90
CA LYS A 205 -3.38 -1.86 -21.70
C LYS A 205 -4.30 -1.31 -22.79
N SER A 206 -5.04 -2.16 -23.49
CA SER A 206 -5.99 -1.74 -24.52
C SER A 206 -7.12 -0.86 -23.96
N LEU A 207 -7.65 -1.18 -22.78
CA LEU A 207 -8.69 -0.39 -22.10
C LEU A 207 -8.17 1.02 -21.73
N LEU A 208 -6.94 1.10 -21.22
CA LEU A 208 -6.32 2.37 -20.81
C LEU A 208 -5.83 3.22 -21.99
N GLU A 209 -5.51 2.62 -23.13
CA GLU A 209 -5.01 3.32 -24.32
C GLU A 209 -6.10 3.73 -25.32
N ALA A 210 -7.31 3.14 -25.22
CA ALA A 210 -8.45 3.50 -26.08
C ALA A 210 -8.76 5.01 -26.03
N ASP A 211 -9.38 5.61 -27.04
CA ASP A 211 -9.80 7.03 -26.98
C ASP A 211 -11.27 7.13 -26.50
N THR A 212 -11.58 6.49 -25.38
CA THR A 212 -12.94 6.33 -24.83
C THR A 212 -13.10 7.03 -23.48
N SER A 213 -14.35 7.19 -23.04
CA SER A 213 -14.66 7.72 -21.70
C SER A 213 -14.41 6.66 -20.61
N ALA A 214 -14.34 7.10 -19.34
CA ALA A 214 -14.23 6.20 -18.19
C ALA A 214 -15.43 5.24 -18.04
N ASP A 215 -16.63 5.67 -18.44
CA ASP A 215 -17.82 4.82 -18.36
C ASP A 215 -17.82 3.73 -19.45
N GLN A 216 -17.34 4.06 -20.65
CA GLN A 216 -17.15 3.06 -21.70
C GLN A 216 -16.08 2.04 -21.29
N LEU A 217 -14.98 2.49 -20.67
CA LEU A 217 -13.97 1.58 -20.12
C LEU A 217 -14.58 0.59 -19.12
N GLU A 218 -15.49 1.02 -18.25
CA GLU A 218 -16.16 0.14 -17.29
C GLU A 218 -17.04 -0.89 -18.00
N GLN A 219 -17.80 -0.49 -19.03
CA GLN A 219 -18.59 -1.42 -19.84
C GLN A 219 -17.69 -2.45 -20.52
N ASP A 220 -16.60 -2.01 -21.14
CA ASP A 220 -15.65 -2.87 -21.85
C ASP A 220 -14.90 -3.80 -20.88
N PHE A 221 -14.58 -3.33 -19.68
CA PHE A 221 -14.00 -4.14 -18.59
C PHE A 221 -14.96 -5.25 -18.18
N ASN A 222 -16.23 -4.93 -17.94
CA ASN A 222 -17.25 -5.91 -17.56
C ASN A 222 -17.53 -6.91 -18.69
N ALA A 223 -17.54 -6.45 -19.95
CA ALA A 223 -17.71 -7.32 -21.11
C ALA A 223 -16.57 -8.34 -21.27
N ARG A 224 -15.40 -8.08 -20.69
CA ARG A 224 -14.23 -8.99 -20.72
C ARG A 224 -13.87 -9.54 -19.34
N ARG A 225 -14.83 -9.60 -18.42
CA ARG A 225 -14.57 -9.99 -17.03
C ARG A 225 -13.96 -11.39 -16.90
N GLU A 226 -14.46 -12.37 -17.63
CA GLU A 226 -13.97 -13.76 -17.57
C GLU A 226 -12.49 -13.88 -18.00
N GLU A 227 -12.08 -13.11 -19.01
CA GLU A 227 -10.68 -13.06 -19.46
C GLU A 227 -9.79 -12.45 -18.37
N ILE A 228 -10.25 -11.38 -17.71
CA ILE A 228 -9.53 -10.74 -16.60
C ILE A 228 -9.40 -11.70 -15.41
N ASP A 229 -10.46 -12.42 -15.05
CA ASP A 229 -10.46 -13.41 -13.96
C ASP A 229 -9.50 -14.58 -14.27
N THR A 230 -9.40 -14.98 -15.53
CA THR A 230 -8.42 -15.97 -16.01
C THR A 230 -7.00 -15.45 -15.81
N MET A 231 -6.70 -14.21 -16.23
CA MET A 231 -5.37 -13.61 -16.04
C MET A 231 -4.99 -13.42 -14.56
N VAL A 232 -5.97 -13.10 -13.69
CA VAL A 232 -5.77 -13.05 -12.23
C VAL A 232 -5.36 -14.43 -11.70
N SER A 233 -6.01 -15.48 -12.18
CA SER A 233 -5.73 -16.86 -11.77
C SER A 233 -4.35 -17.31 -12.24
N GLU A 234 -3.99 -17.08 -13.51
CA GLU A 234 -2.67 -17.39 -14.05
C GLU A 234 -1.55 -16.63 -13.32
N TRP A 235 -1.77 -15.35 -13.02
CA TRP A 235 -0.83 -14.54 -12.25
C TRP A 235 -0.61 -15.12 -10.84
N ARG A 236 -1.70 -15.54 -10.19
CA ARG A 236 -1.65 -16.17 -8.86
C ARG A 236 -0.88 -17.48 -8.90
N ASP A 237 -1.14 -18.33 -9.89
CA ASP A 237 -0.45 -19.60 -10.05
C ASP A 237 1.05 -19.40 -10.29
N LYS A 238 1.42 -18.38 -11.08
CA LYS A 238 2.82 -17.98 -11.27
C LYS A 238 3.47 -17.54 -9.96
N LEU A 239 2.80 -16.70 -9.16
CA LEU A 239 3.28 -16.28 -7.85
C LEU A 239 3.49 -17.49 -6.93
N HIS A 240 2.47 -18.35 -6.79
CA HIS A 240 2.52 -19.53 -5.91
C HIS A 240 3.62 -20.48 -6.33
N THR A 241 3.69 -20.83 -7.63
CA THR A 241 4.72 -21.72 -8.18
C THR A 241 6.12 -21.21 -7.84
N ARG A 242 6.35 -19.90 -7.99
CA ARG A 242 7.64 -19.28 -7.66
C ARG A 242 7.95 -19.39 -6.16
N LEU A 243 7.03 -19.00 -5.30
CA LEU A 243 7.24 -19.02 -3.85
C LEU A 243 7.43 -20.45 -3.32
N LEU A 244 6.64 -21.40 -3.81
CA LEU A 244 6.75 -22.81 -3.46
C LEU A 244 8.06 -23.44 -3.92
N GLY A 245 8.61 -22.96 -5.05
CA GLY A 245 9.93 -23.36 -5.53
C GLY A 245 11.08 -22.96 -4.59
N PHE A 246 10.87 -21.96 -3.73
CA PHE A 246 11.83 -21.54 -2.71
C PHE A 246 11.73 -22.31 -1.40
N LEU A 247 10.64 -23.05 -1.19
CA LEU A 247 10.39 -23.75 0.06
C LEU A 247 10.76 -25.24 -0.07
N PRO A 248 11.36 -25.85 0.97
CA PRO A 248 11.62 -27.28 0.95
C PRO A 248 10.30 -28.06 0.84
N LYS A 249 10.35 -29.22 0.16
CA LYS A 249 9.28 -30.20 0.24
C LYS A 249 9.30 -30.81 1.64
N ARG A 250 8.12 -31.01 2.24
CA ARG A 250 7.99 -31.61 3.56
C ARG A 250 7.14 -32.88 3.47
N GLN A 251 7.46 -33.84 4.33
CA GLN A 251 6.65 -35.02 4.58
C GLN A 251 5.98 -34.87 5.96
N GLY A 252 4.75 -35.34 6.10
CA GLY A 252 3.99 -35.25 7.35
C GLY A 252 3.14 -33.99 7.48
N GLU A 253 2.75 -33.65 8.71
CA GLU A 253 1.89 -32.51 9.00
C GLU A 253 2.56 -31.17 8.66
N ILE A 254 1.91 -30.40 7.78
CA ILE A 254 2.43 -29.13 7.29
C ILE A 254 2.09 -27.99 8.25
N LEU A 255 0.85 -27.94 8.69
CA LEU A 255 0.33 -26.99 9.68
C LEU A 255 -0.38 -27.73 10.79
N GLN A 256 -0.21 -27.23 12.02
CA GLN A 256 -0.91 -27.72 13.19
C GLN A 256 -1.42 -26.52 14.00
N PRO A 257 -2.70 -26.14 13.82
CA PRO A 257 -3.28 -25.02 14.55
C PRO A 257 -3.30 -25.31 16.04
N THR A 258 -2.87 -24.33 16.83
CA THR A 258 -2.71 -24.46 18.28
C THR A 258 -3.17 -23.24 19.07
N LEU A 259 -3.54 -22.13 18.40
CA LEU A 259 -4.07 -20.91 19.02
C LEU A 259 -5.53 -20.59 18.62
N VAL A 260 -6.15 -21.45 17.83
CA VAL A 260 -7.53 -21.26 17.32
C VAL A 260 -8.53 -21.41 18.45
N ALA A 261 -9.47 -20.47 18.54
CA ALA A 261 -10.31 -20.30 19.72
C ALA A 261 -11.38 -21.35 19.93
N ASP A 262 -11.88 -21.96 18.87
CA ASP A 262 -12.88 -23.03 18.93
C ASP A 262 -12.26 -24.43 18.87
N GLY A 263 -10.92 -24.51 18.78
CA GLY A 263 -10.19 -25.77 18.61
C GLY A 263 -10.37 -26.42 17.24
N SER A 264 -10.99 -25.73 16.28
CA SER A 264 -11.11 -26.19 14.90
C SER A 264 -9.78 -26.06 14.15
N ASP A 265 -9.65 -26.83 13.07
CA ASP A 265 -8.57 -26.64 12.09
C ASP A 265 -9.07 -25.73 10.94
N PRO A 266 -8.71 -24.43 10.94
CA PRO A 266 -9.10 -23.51 9.88
C PRO A 266 -8.38 -23.77 8.56
N PHE A 267 -7.36 -24.64 8.55
CA PHE A 267 -6.55 -24.93 7.37
C PHE A 267 -6.92 -26.26 6.72
N LYS A 268 -7.86 -27.04 7.30
CA LYS A 268 -8.17 -28.41 6.86
C LYS A 268 -8.46 -28.51 5.35
N ASP A 269 -9.21 -27.56 4.81
CA ASP A 269 -9.69 -27.53 3.42
C ASP A 269 -8.68 -26.86 2.45
N LEU A 270 -7.55 -26.37 2.95
CA LEU A 270 -6.49 -25.81 2.12
C LEU A 270 -5.63 -26.90 1.48
N SER A 271 -5.15 -26.62 0.27
CA SER A 271 -4.13 -27.45 -0.37
C SER A 271 -2.83 -27.45 0.45
N ASP A 272 -2.07 -28.52 0.34
CA ASP A 272 -0.77 -28.65 1.02
C ASP A 272 0.21 -27.53 0.63
N ASP A 273 0.17 -27.09 -0.63
CA ASP A 273 0.98 -25.97 -1.10
C ASP A 273 0.58 -24.66 -0.42
N MET A 274 -0.71 -24.39 -0.26
CA MET A 274 -1.15 -23.22 0.48
C MET A 274 -0.75 -23.31 1.96
N LYS A 275 -0.94 -24.49 2.59
CA LYS A 275 -0.48 -24.73 3.97
C LYS A 275 1.02 -24.45 4.11
N ARG A 276 1.84 -24.84 3.12
CA ARG A 276 3.29 -24.53 3.09
C ARG A 276 3.54 -23.03 3.05
N LEU A 277 2.84 -22.27 2.20
CA LEU A 277 3.00 -20.81 2.13
C LEU A 277 2.59 -20.13 3.45
N LEU A 278 1.59 -20.67 4.16
CA LEU A 278 1.08 -20.13 5.42
C LEU A 278 1.91 -20.48 6.67
N ARG A 279 2.92 -21.34 6.57
CA ARG A 279 3.81 -21.69 7.70
C ARG A 279 4.62 -20.49 8.17
N ALA A 280 4.89 -20.43 9.47
CA ALA A 280 5.64 -19.31 10.03
C ALA A 280 7.14 -19.30 9.68
N ASP A 281 7.69 -20.42 9.19
CA ASP A 281 9.03 -20.47 8.60
C ASP A 281 9.08 -20.25 7.09
N SER A 282 7.96 -19.95 6.43
CA SER A 282 7.92 -19.62 5.01
C SER A 282 8.19 -18.15 4.79
N LEU A 283 9.48 -17.80 4.88
CA LEU A 283 9.97 -16.42 4.82
C LEU A 283 10.79 -16.18 3.55
N PHE A 284 10.63 -14.96 3.03
CA PHE A 284 11.19 -14.50 1.77
C PHE A 284 11.89 -13.16 1.96
N LEU A 285 12.69 -12.78 0.96
CA LEU A 285 13.29 -11.47 0.85
C LEU A 285 12.73 -10.78 -0.40
N VAL A 286 12.41 -9.50 -0.28
CA VAL A 286 11.99 -8.67 -1.42
C VAL A 286 13.05 -7.59 -1.62
N TYR A 287 13.69 -7.57 -2.79
CA TYR A 287 14.62 -6.51 -3.13
C TYR A 287 13.86 -5.28 -3.61
N ASP A 288 14.01 -4.16 -2.90
CA ASP A 288 13.53 -2.87 -3.40
C ASP A 288 14.50 -2.36 -4.48
N TRP A 289 13.93 -2.04 -5.64
CA TRP A 289 14.61 -1.54 -6.82
C TRP A 289 14.68 -0.01 -6.85
N ASN A 290 13.87 0.68 -6.02
CA ASN A 290 13.81 2.14 -5.95
C ASN A 290 14.68 2.76 -4.85
N GLU A 291 15.32 1.95 -4.02
CA GLU A 291 16.27 2.49 -3.05
C GLU A 291 17.53 2.98 -3.76
N SER A 292 17.50 4.28 -4.04
CA SER A 292 18.68 5.13 -4.12
C SER A 292 19.73 4.64 -3.10
N PRO A 293 21.01 4.49 -3.47
CA PRO A 293 22.05 3.86 -2.65
C PRO A 293 22.34 4.55 -1.29
N TYR A 294 21.61 5.60 -0.92
CA TYR A 294 21.86 6.43 0.25
C TYR A 294 21.06 6.04 1.51
N THR A 295 20.06 5.14 1.47
CA THR A 295 19.38 4.63 2.67
C THR A 295 19.98 3.31 3.14
N ILE A 296 21.20 3.36 3.65
CA ILE A 296 21.98 2.18 4.10
C ILE A 296 21.37 1.49 5.33
N ASN A 297 20.43 2.13 6.03
CA ASN A 297 19.99 1.69 7.38
C ASN A 297 18.56 1.16 7.50
N SER A 298 17.78 1.01 6.42
CA SER A 298 16.40 0.53 6.57
C SER A 298 16.17 -0.73 5.72
N SER A 299 15.67 -1.79 6.36
CA SER A 299 14.87 -2.86 5.76
C SER A 299 15.48 -3.81 4.71
N ARG A 300 16.73 -3.65 4.25
CA ARG A 300 17.29 -4.52 3.17
C ARG A 300 17.33 -6.03 3.45
N ASN A 301 17.16 -6.45 4.70
CA ASN A 301 17.21 -7.84 5.12
C ASN A 301 16.01 -8.25 5.98
N GLN A 302 14.87 -7.56 5.82
CA GLN A 302 13.66 -7.90 6.56
C GLN A 302 13.02 -9.17 5.98
N PRO A 303 12.66 -10.16 6.81
CA PRO A 303 11.94 -11.35 6.36
C PRO A 303 10.47 -11.02 6.12
N PHE A 304 9.96 -11.47 4.97
CA PHE A 304 8.57 -11.29 4.57
C PHE A 304 7.83 -12.63 4.59
N THR A 305 6.66 -12.65 5.22
CA THR A 305 5.69 -13.75 5.09
C THR A 305 4.98 -13.67 3.74
N TYR A 306 4.22 -14.70 3.40
CA TYR A 306 3.37 -14.67 2.21
C TYR A 306 2.36 -13.52 2.25
N GLN A 307 1.73 -13.23 3.39
CA GLN A 307 0.81 -12.08 3.53
C GLN A 307 1.50 -10.74 3.32
N ASP A 308 2.74 -10.58 3.79
CA ASP A 308 3.50 -9.34 3.56
C ASP A 308 3.78 -9.14 2.08
N ILE A 309 4.15 -10.20 1.36
CA ILE A 309 4.33 -10.14 -0.10
C ILE A 309 3.06 -9.62 -0.78
N LEU A 310 1.89 -10.11 -0.37
CA LEU A 310 0.60 -9.66 -0.93
C LEU A 310 0.31 -8.17 -0.63
N ARG A 311 0.86 -7.62 0.44
CA ARG A 311 0.69 -6.20 0.83
C ARG A 311 1.75 -5.26 0.25
N ILE A 312 2.99 -5.75 0.10
CA ILE A 312 4.12 -5.01 -0.47
C ILE A 312 3.95 -4.84 -1.97
N HIS A 313 3.23 -5.76 -2.63
CA HIS A 313 2.79 -5.52 -3.99
C HIS A 313 2.17 -4.11 -4.06
N PRO A 314 2.65 -3.23 -4.95
CA PRO A 314 2.53 -1.76 -4.88
C PRO A 314 1.12 -1.21 -5.12
N GLY A 315 0.07 -1.92 -4.69
CA GLY A 315 -1.25 -1.36 -4.46
C GLY A 315 -1.26 -0.30 -3.35
N GLY A 316 -0.22 -0.23 -2.52
CA GLY A 316 0.08 0.91 -1.67
C GLY A 316 0.48 2.14 -2.52
N SER A 317 -0.52 2.85 -3.03
CA SER A 317 -0.41 4.23 -3.51
C SER A 317 0.36 4.50 -4.81
N VAL A 318 0.21 3.66 -5.84
CA VAL A 318 0.29 4.21 -7.21
C VAL A 318 -0.94 5.09 -7.43
N HIS A 319 -0.88 6.33 -6.94
CA HIS A 319 -1.94 7.32 -7.08
C HIS A 319 -1.98 7.95 -8.46
N ARG A 320 -0.89 7.81 -9.23
CA ARG A 320 -0.75 8.46 -10.53
C ARG A 320 -0.23 7.48 -11.56
N LEU A 321 -0.82 7.58 -12.75
CA LEU A 321 -0.39 6.83 -13.93
C LEU A 321 1.10 7.05 -14.26
N GLY A 322 1.64 8.24 -13.99
CA GLY A 322 3.05 8.56 -14.22
C GLY A 322 4.02 7.74 -13.37
N ASP A 323 3.62 7.28 -12.19
CA ASP A 323 4.49 6.48 -11.31
C ASP A 323 4.53 5.02 -11.76
N LEU A 324 3.42 4.53 -12.32
CA LEU A 324 3.32 3.20 -12.90
C LEU A 324 4.27 3.01 -14.10
N LEU A 325 4.39 4.03 -14.96
CA LEU A 325 5.27 3.98 -16.12
C LEU A 325 6.76 3.91 -15.78
N LYS A 326 7.15 4.25 -14.54
CA LYS A 326 8.52 4.13 -14.05
C LYS A 326 8.86 2.72 -13.57
N GLN A 327 7.87 1.82 -13.45
CA GLN A 327 8.07 0.47 -12.95
C GLN A 327 8.52 -0.46 -14.07
N VAL A 328 9.82 -0.77 -14.11
CA VAL A 328 10.44 -1.55 -15.19
C VAL A 328 10.23 -3.06 -15.00
N GLU A 329 10.26 -3.57 -13.76
CA GLU A 329 10.20 -5.01 -13.47
C GLU A 329 8.90 -5.43 -12.75
N SER A 330 8.53 -6.72 -12.84
CA SER A 330 7.40 -7.25 -12.05
C SER A 330 7.86 -7.45 -10.60
N PRO A 331 7.10 -7.02 -9.59
CA PRO A 331 7.48 -7.24 -8.19
C PRO A 331 7.61 -8.73 -7.83
N ILE A 332 6.97 -9.65 -8.56
CA ILE A 332 7.17 -11.10 -8.36
C ILE A 332 8.63 -11.50 -8.59
N ASP A 333 9.28 -10.87 -9.58
CA ASP A 333 10.63 -11.22 -9.98
C ASP A 333 11.70 -10.68 -9.03
N SER A 334 11.37 -9.80 -8.08
CA SER A 334 12.28 -9.32 -7.04
C SER A 334 12.28 -10.21 -5.78
N ILE A 335 11.34 -11.16 -5.68
CA ILE A 335 11.23 -12.06 -4.53
C ILE A 335 12.34 -13.12 -4.59
N ARG A 336 12.99 -13.38 -3.45
CA ARG A 336 14.06 -14.36 -3.27
C ARG A 336 13.81 -15.23 -2.02
N PRO A 337 14.37 -16.45 -1.97
CA PRO A 337 14.38 -17.24 -0.74
C PRO A 337 15.19 -16.51 0.33
N TYR A 338 14.82 -16.68 1.60
CA TYR A 338 15.62 -16.17 2.73
C TYR A 338 16.02 -17.29 3.71
N PRO A 339 16.96 -18.18 3.33
CA PRO A 339 17.23 -19.41 4.08
C PRO A 339 17.60 -19.19 5.55
N ALA A 340 18.39 -18.15 5.86
CA ALA A 340 18.78 -17.82 7.23
C ALA A 340 17.57 -17.47 8.11
N ALA A 341 16.63 -16.67 7.60
CA ALA A 341 15.40 -16.36 8.31
C ALA A 341 14.50 -17.60 8.47
N GLN A 342 14.40 -18.44 7.45
CA GLN A 342 13.63 -19.68 7.53
C GLN A 342 14.20 -20.64 8.58
N GLU A 343 15.53 -20.74 8.70
CA GLU A 343 16.20 -21.53 9.72
C GLU A 343 15.93 -21.00 11.13
N ILE A 344 16.15 -19.70 11.35
CA ILE A 344 15.83 -19.03 12.62
C ILE A 344 14.37 -19.23 13.00
N ALA A 345 13.44 -19.03 12.07
CA ALA A 345 12.02 -19.20 12.33
C ALA A 345 11.68 -20.62 12.79
N ARG A 346 12.31 -21.65 12.22
CA ARG A 346 12.15 -23.05 12.68
C ARG A 346 12.63 -23.24 14.11
N GLU A 347 13.79 -22.71 14.46
CA GLU A 347 14.34 -22.79 15.81
C GLU A 347 13.44 -22.05 16.83
N LEU A 348 12.98 -20.84 16.48
CA LEU A 348 12.08 -20.06 17.31
C LEU A 348 10.76 -20.79 17.55
N MET A 349 10.13 -21.33 16.50
CA MET A 349 8.93 -22.14 16.60
C MET A 349 9.13 -23.40 17.45
N ALA A 350 10.27 -24.08 17.30
CA ALA A 350 10.60 -25.24 18.14
C ALA A 350 10.76 -24.83 19.62
N SER A 351 11.38 -23.69 19.90
CA SER A 351 11.60 -23.19 21.27
C SER A 351 10.30 -22.88 22.02
N ILE A 352 9.21 -22.58 21.32
CA ILE A 352 7.88 -22.36 21.89
C ILE A 352 6.96 -23.58 21.78
N GLY A 353 7.50 -24.73 21.34
CA GLY A 353 6.76 -25.98 21.20
C GLY A 353 5.73 -25.99 20.07
N ARG A 354 5.93 -25.18 19.01
CA ARG A 354 4.98 -25.03 17.89
C ARG A 354 5.67 -25.15 16.51
N PRO A 355 6.33 -26.27 16.18
CA PRO A 355 7.15 -26.42 14.97
C PRO A 355 6.38 -26.33 13.63
N ASN A 356 5.05 -26.42 13.67
CA ASN A 356 4.15 -26.39 12.51
C ASN A 356 3.11 -25.26 12.60
N ALA A 357 3.40 -24.17 13.32
CA ALA A 357 2.49 -23.04 13.42
C ALA A 357 2.39 -22.25 12.10
N SER A 358 1.22 -21.64 11.88
CA SER A 358 1.05 -20.64 10.82
C SER A 358 1.57 -19.27 11.27
N TYR A 359 2.12 -18.46 10.35
CA TYR A 359 2.38 -17.05 10.69
C TYR A 359 1.10 -16.28 10.99
N LEU A 360 -0.08 -16.75 10.57
CA LEU A 360 -1.36 -16.13 10.94
C LEU A 360 -1.66 -16.29 12.43
N GLU A 361 -1.16 -17.36 13.05
CA GLU A 361 -1.30 -17.61 14.49
C GLU A 361 -0.25 -16.85 15.31
N LEU A 362 0.97 -16.70 14.77
CA LEU A 362 2.08 -16.04 15.46
C LEU A 362 2.14 -14.53 15.18
N GLY A 363 1.66 -14.10 14.02
CA GLY A 363 1.72 -12.75 13.51
C GLY A 363 0.47 -11.97 13.88
N SER A 364 0.42 -11.45 15.10
CA SER A 364 -0.54 -10.40 15.42
C SER A 364 0.02 -9.06 14.97
N GLU A 365 -0.26 -8.69 13.73
CA GLU A 365 -0.35 -7.26 13.43
C GLU A 365 -1.54 -6.70 14.21
N ILE A 366 -1.26 -5.79 15.12
CA ILE A 366 -2.30 -4.91 15.61
C ILE A 366 -2.61 -4.00 14.43
N GLU A 367 -3.75 -4.23 13.79
CA GLU A 367 -4.42 -3.25 12.93
C GLU A 367 -4.84 -2.07 13.83
N GLY A 368 -3.85 -1.35 14.37
CA GLY A 368 -4.05 0.00 14.83
C GLY A 368 -3.98 0.85 13.58
N GLU A 369 -5.05 1.59 13.29
CA GLU A 369 -4.99 2.68 12.33
C GLU A 369 -3.69 3.47 12.61
N CYS A 370 -2.80 3.48 11.63
CA CYS A 370 -1.68 4.40 11.60
C CYS A 370 -2.29 5.80 11.44
N ASP A 371 -2.83 6.35 12.52
CA ASP A 371 -3.23 7.75 12.57
C ASP A 371 -1.96 8.56 12.38
N TRP A 372 -1.86 9.09 11.18
CA TRP A 372 -0.76 9.88 10.65
C TRP A 372 -0.48 11.06 11.58
N GLU A 373 0.67 11.00 12.27
CA GLU A 373 1.64 12.07 12.61
C GLU A 373 2.40 11.69 13.90
N GLY A 374 3.42 10.82 13.80
CA GLY A 374 4.50 10.81 14.80
C GLY A 374 5.02 9.49 15.36
N GLY A 375 4.50 8.32 14.97
CA GLY A 375 5.14 7.05 15.31
C GLY A 375 4.26 5.84 15.06
N SER A 376 4.59 5.03 14.05
CA SER A 376 3.93 3.74 13.87
C SER A 376 4.29 2.83 15.05
N SER A 377 3.40 2.74 16.04
CA SER A 377 3.50 1.75 17.10
C SER A 377 3.13 0.39 16.52
N TYR A 378 4.05 -0.22 15.76
CA TYR A 378 4.00 -1.64 15.47
C TYR A 378 4.18 -2.38 16.81
N SER A 379 3.08 -2.56 17.53
CA SER A 379 3.06 -3.29 18.78
C SER A 379 3.03 -4.78 18.44
N GLY A 380 4.22 -5.32 18.23
CA GLY A 380 4.39 -6.76 18.15
C GLY A 380 4.08 -7.45 19.47
N GLU A 381 3.82 -8.75 19.43
CA GLU A 381 3.52 -9.55 20.62
C GLU A 381 4.74 -10.33 21.13
N TRP A 382 5.87 -10.29 20.42
CA TRP A 382 7.04 -11.09 20.74
C TRP A 382 8.17 -10.25 21.31
N ILE A 383 8.82 -10.75 22.34
CA ILE A 383 10.09 -10.20 22.80
C ILE A 383 11.17 -11.28 22.80
N CYS A 384 12.42 -10.84 22.67
CA CYS A 384 13.55 -11.72 22.88
C CYS A 384 13.61 -12.10 24.36
N ALA A 385 13.64 -13.40 24.66
CA ALA A 385 13.79 -13.90 26.02
C ALA A 385 15.27 -14.06 26.42
N ARG A 386 16.20 -13.78 25.49
CA ARG A 386 17.64 -14.03 25.66
C ARG A 386 18.43 -12.76 25.89
N CYS A 387 18.19 -11.73 25.10
CA CYS A 387 18.92 -10.47 25.23
C CYS A 387 18.12 -9.43 26.02
N ILE A 388 18.77 -8.28 26.27
CA ILE A 388 18.16 -7.14 26.96
C ILE A 388 17.13 -6.39 26.08
N ASP A 389 17.12 -6.61 24.76
CA ASP A 389 16.13 -6.00 23.87
C ASP A 389 14.74 -6.58 24.16
N ALA A 390 14.01 -5.86 25.01
CA ALA A 390 12.65 -6.18 25.41
C ALA A 390 11.61 -5.40 24.58
N ARG A 391 12.01 -4.79 23.46
CA ARG A 391 11.06 -4.20 22.52
C ARG A 391 10.11 -5.27 22.01
N PRO A 392 8.79 -5.04 22.06
CA PRO A 392 7.85 -5.88 21.36
C PRO A 392 8.13 -5.85 19.85
N LYS A 393 8.10 -7.00 19.20
CA LYS A 393 8.37 -7.21 17.78
C LYS A 393 7.29 -8.10 17.17
N THR A 394 6.99 -7.85 15.91
CA THR A 394 6.15 -8.76 15.12
C THR A 394 6.88 -10.10 14.97
N TRP A 395 6.19 -11.13 14.45
CA TRP A 395 6.84 -12.40 14.15
C TRP A 395 8.07 -12.22 13.22
N GLN A 396 7.90 -11.41 12.18
CA GLN A 396 8.95 -11.06 11.23
C GLN A 396 10.09 -10.30 11.93
N GLY A 397 9.74 -9.31 12.76
CA GLY A 397 10.74 -8.51 13.48
C GLY A 397 11.54 -9.31 14.49
N ILE A 398 10.94 -10.31 15.15
CA ILE A 398 11.70 -11.18 16.06
C ILE A 398 12.57 -12.18 15.31
N VAL A 399 12.12 -12.69 14.15
CA VAL A 399 12.98 -13.50 13.27
C VAL A 399 14.16 -12.67 12.78
N GLU A 400 13.92 -11.45 12.28
CA GLU A 400 14.95 -10.53 11.82
C GLU A 400 15.99 -10.25 12.92
N HIS A 401 15.53 -9.96 14.13
CA HIS A 401 16.40 -9.76 15.29
C HIS A 401 17.38 -10.91 15.46
N TYR A 402 16.90 -12.15 15.46
CA TYR A 402 17.77 -13.33 15.62
C TYR A 402 18.71 -13.56 14.42
N VAL A 403 18.27 -13.26 13.19
CA VAL A 403 19.14 -13.31 12.01
C VAL A 403 20.29 -12.31 12.14
N VAL A 404 20.00 -11.06 12.49
CA VAL A 404 20.99 -9.98 12.63
C VAL A 404 21.97 -10.29 13.74
N GLU A 405 21.50 -10.74 14.90
CA GLU A 405 22.36 -11.06 16.05
C GLU A 405 23.29 -12.24 15.73
N ARG A 406 22.77 -13.31 15.09
CA ARG A 406 23.59 -14.45 14.63
C ARG A 406 24.65 -14.01 13.63
N GLN A 407 24.29 -13.20 12.63
CA GLN A 407 25.24 -12.69 11.64
C GLN A 407 26.31 -11.81 12.29
N THR A 408 25.92 -10.92 13.20
CA THR A 408 26.86 -10.01 13.86
C THR A 408 27.83 -10.75 14.78
N TYR A 409 27.35 -11.77 15.49
CA TYR A 409 28.22 -12.65 16.27
C TYR A 409 29.23 -13.37 15.36
N GLN A 410 28.76 -13.97 14.27
CA GLN A 410 29.62 -14.69 13.32
C GLN A 410 30.69 -13.78 12.71
N SER A 411 30.32 -12.57 12.28
CA SER A 411 31.27 -11.61 11.68
C SER A 411 32.27 -11.05 12.69
N SER A 412 31.89 -10.94 13.96
CA SER A 412 32.72 -10.33 15.01
C SER A 412 33.60 -11.34 15.76
N ARG A 413 33.28 -12.64 15.69
CA ARG A 413 33.88 -13.69 16.52
C ARG A 413 35.41 -13.71 16.50
N ALA A 414 36.01 -13.63 15.31
CA ALA A 414 37.48 -13.68 15.16
C ALA A 414 38.16 -12.46 15.82
N GLU A 415 37.59 -11.28 15.65
CA GLU A 415 38.14 -10.05 16.22
C GLU A 415 37.92 -9.97 17.73
N LEU A 416 36.76 -10.43 18.23
CA LEU A 416 36.50 -10.55 19.66
C LEU A 416 37.54 -11.46 20.33
N ALA A 417 37.86 -12.59 19.72
CA ALA A 417 38.90 -13.50 20.19
C ALA A 417 40.29 -12.83 20.19
N LYS A 418 40.65 -12.11 19.13
CA LYS A 418 41.91 -11.36 19.03
C LYS A 418 42.06 -10.31 20.14
N ARG A 419 40.96 -9.64 20.49
CA ARG A 419 40.90 -8.64 21.56
C ARG A 419 40.72 -9.22 22.96
N LYS A 420 40.63 -10.56 23.08
CA LYS A 420 40.33 -11.26 24.34
C LYS A 420 39.05 -10.75 25.01
N ILE A 421 38.07 -10.35 24.20
CA ILE A 421 36.75 -9.96 24.69
C ILE A 421 35.89 -11.23 24.69
N THR A 422 35.44 -11.63 25.88
CA THR A 422 34.43 -12.68 26.00
C THR A 422 33.10 -12.16 25.48
N TYR A 423 32.48 -12.92 24.59
CA TYR A 423 31.13 -12.66 24.09
C TYR A 423 30.43 -14.00 23.86
N HIS A 424 29.43 -14.29 24.69
CA HIS A 424 28.60 -15.48 24.60
C HIS A 424 27.44 -15.24 23.63
N ASP A 425 27.25 -16.16 22.68
CA ASP A 425 26.12 -16.14 21.74
C ASP A 425 24.83 -16.54 22.47
N LEU A 426 24.05 -15.53 22.87
CA LEU A 426 22.78 -15.72 23.55
C LEU A 426 21.65 -16.18 22.63
N HIS A 427 21.85 -16.07 21.31
CA HIS A 427 20.85 -16.33 20.27
C HIS A 427 21.03 -17.70 19.61
N SER A 428 21.91 -18.53 20.16
CA SER A 428 22.05 -19.94 19.82
C SER A 428 20.96 -20.80 20.50
N PRO A 429 20.45 -21.85 19.83
CA PRO A 429 19.52 -22.81 20.44
C PRO A 429 20.08 -23.40 21.73
N SER A 430 19.27 -23.42 22.79
CA SER A 430 19.59 -24.02 24.09
C SER A 430 18.31 -24.23 24.90
N ASP A 431 18.41 -24.83 26.09
CA ASP A 431 17.25 -25.26 26.91
C ASP A 431 16.35 -24.12 27.43
N ARG A 432 16.79 -22.86 27.34
CA ARG A 432 15.95 -21.71 27.74
C ARG A 432 15.01 -21.30 26.58
N PRO A 433 13.87 -20.65 26.83
CA PRO A 433 13.05 -20.11 25.75
C PRO A 433 13.83 -19.06 24.95
N MET A 434 13.72 -19.06 23.61
CA MET A 434 14.34 -18.03 22.77
C MET A 434 13.46 -16.77 22.74
N ILE A 435 12.15 -16.94 22.67
CA ILE A 435 11.18 -15.85 22.63
C ILE A 435 10.08 -16.09 23.66
N ARG A 436 9.41 -15.01 24.05
CA ARG A 436 8.21 -15.06 24.90
C ARG A 436 7.21 -14.02 24.47
N PHE A 437 5.95 -14.25 24.80
CA PHE A 437 4.90 -13.26 24.60
C PHE A 437 5.13 -12.02 25.47
N TYR A 438 4.88 -10.85 24.89
CA TYR A 438 4.81 -9.59 25.60
C TYR A 438 3.51 -9.56 26.42
N SER A 439 3.64 -9.57 27.74
CA SER A 439 2.51 -9.56 28.66
C SER A 439 2.46 -8.26 29.45
N ALA A 440 1.31 -7.97 30.06
CA ALA A 440 1.19 -6.83 30.98
C ALA A 440 2.22 -6.87 32.14
N GLN A 441 2.66 -8.06 32.57
CA GLN A 441 3.73 -8.18 33.55
C GLN A 441 5.06 -7.73 32.95
N VAL A 442 5.40 -8.20 31.75
CA VAL A 442 6.59 -7.77 31.02
C VAL A 442 6.58 -6.27 30.80
N ALA A 443 5.42 -5.68 30.45
CA ALA A 443 5.28 -4.24 30.29
C ALA A 443 5.58 -3.43 31.56
N ARG A 444 5.37 -4.01 32.75
CA ARG A 444 5.76 -3.37 34.03
C ARG A 444 7.24 -3.52 34.34
N GLU A 445 7.84 -4.63 33.91
CA GLU A 445 9.27 -4.92 34.10
C GLU A 445 10.16 -4.17 33.10
N VAL A 446 9.62 -3.84 31.94
CA VAL A 446 10.32 -3.20 30.83
C VAL A 446 10.01 -1.71 30.87
N PRO A 447 10.97 -0.84 31.24
CA PRO A 447 10.77 0.60 31.24
C PRO A 447 10.75 1.10 29.79
N PHE A 448 9.61 0.97 29.13
CA PHE A 448 9.42 1.43 27.76
C PHE A 448 8.68 2.77 27.79
N TYR A 449 9.31 3.82 27.25
CA TYR A 449 8.77 5.19 27.05
C TYR A 449 8.50 6.08 28.27
N GLY A 450 9.04 5.76 29.45
CA GLY A 450 8.85 6.65 30.62
C GLY A 450 9.88 6.53 31.73
N ALA A 451 10.89 5.66 31.60
CA ALA A 451 12.05 5.80 32.47
C ALA A 451 12.75 7.11 32.10
N ASP A 452 13.05 7.89 33.13
CA ASP A 452 13.88 9.07 33.01
C ASP A 452 15.15 8.68 32.26
N GLU A 453 15.49 9.36 31.16
CA GLU A 453 16.69 9.06 30.37
C GLU A 453 17.95 9.02 31.25
N ARG A 454 17.91 9.72 32.39
CA ARG A 454 18.94 9.72 33.44
C ARG A 454 19.19 8.35 34.08
N ASP A 455 18.26 7.41 33.98
CA ASP A 455 18.38 6.05 34.53
C ASP A 455 18.80 5.00 33.48
N MET A 456 19.06 5.41 32.24
CA MET A 456 19.58 4.52 31.22
C MET A 456 21.11 4.38 31.33
N TYR A 457 21.58 3.17 31.10
CA TYR A 457 22.98 2.82 31.01
C TYR A 457 23.23 2.08 29.70
N GLN A 458 24.44 2.24 29.16
CA GLN A 458 24.91 1.59 27.95
C GLN A 458 26.07 0.65 28.28
N CYS A 459 26.11 -0.51 27.64
CA CYS A 459 27.26 -1.43 27.70
C CYS A 459 28.40 -0.92 26.80
N TRP A 460 29.51 -0.48 27.39
CA TRP A 460 30.66 0.03 26.63
C TRP A 460 31.47 -1.05 25.93
N LEU A 461 31.27 -2.32 26.29
CA LEU A 461 31.88 -3.45 25.58
C LEU A 461 31.15 -3.71 24.25
N CYS A 462 29.83 -3.55 24.22
CA CYS A 462 29.02 -3.71 23.02
C CYS A 462 29.07 -2.49 22.09
N SER A 463 29.16 -1.27 22.63
CA SER A 463 29.18 -0.05 21.81
C SER A 463 30.49 0.12 21.03
N LYS A 464 31.56 -0.56 21.44
CA LYS A 464 32.87 -0.51 20.77
C LYS A 464 32.96 -1.50 19.61
N TRP A 465 33.83 -1.19 18.65
CA TRP A 465 34.20 -2.10 17.58
C TRP A 465 34.89 -3.36 18.16
N PRO A 466 34.55 -4.58 17.71
CA PRO A 466 33.87 -4.91 16.45
C PRO A 466 32.32 -4.93 16.46
N LEU A 467 31.69 -4.87 17.63
CA LEU A 467 30.24 -5.10 17.77
C LEU A 467 29.40 -3.90 17.33
N LYS A 468 29.74 -2.69 17.80
CA LYS A 468 28.98 -1.46 17.53
C LYS A 468 27.47 -1.60 17.81
N HIS A 469 27.10 -2.38 18.81
CA HIS A 469 25.71 -2.55 19.22
C HIS A 469 25.35 -1.54 20.31
N ASP A 470 24.21 -0.89 20.11
CA ASP A 470 23.67 0.03 21.10
C ASP A 470 22.85 -0.72 22.17
N VAL A 471 23.57 -1.38 23.07
CA VAL A 471 22.96 -2.15 24.16
C VAL A 471 22.71 -1.22 25.33
N GLN A 472 21.45 -0.80 25.49
CA GLN A 472 21.00 0.10 26.55
C GLN A 472 19.92 -0.53 27.44
N GLY A 473 19.83 -0.07 28.68
CA GLY A 473 18.77 -0.45 29.62
C GLY A 473 19.02 0.10 31.02
N THR A 474 18.22 -0.34 31.99
CA THR A 474 18.46 0.03 33.40
C THR A 474 19.81 -0.51 33.86
N LYS A 475 20.36 0.10 34.92
CA LYS A 475 21.60 -0.38 35.56
C LYS A 475 21.56 -1.88 35.86
N ALA A 476 20.45 -2.36 36.42
CA ALA A 476 20.28 -3.77 36.77
C ALA A 476 20.32 -4.67 35.52
N SER A 477 19.65 -4.27 34.46
CA SER A 477 19.63 -5.02 33.20
C SER A 477 21.00 -5.04 32.51
N ILE A 478 21.75 -3.93 32.54
CA ILE A 478 23.12 -3.88 31.97
C ILE A 478 24.11 -4.71 32.79
N VAL A 479 24.00 -4.69 34.12
CA VAL A 479 24.82 -5.56 35.00
C VAL A 479 24.55 -7.04 34.68
N LYS A 480 23.28 -7.42 34.50
CA LYS A 480 22.91 -8.78 34.09
C LYS A 480 23.47 -9.12 32.70
N HIS A 481 23.33 -8.21 31.73
CA HIS A 481 23.90 -8.37 30.40
C HIS A 481 25.41 -8.57 30.42
N LEU A 482 26.16 -7.78 31.20
CA LEU A 482 27.61 -7.92 31.35
C LEU A 482 28.02 -9.28 31.92
N LEU A 483 27.22 -9.84 32.82
CA LEU A 483 27.43 -11.19 33.34
C LEU A 483 27.14 -12.25 32.28
N GLU A 484 25.99 -12.18 31.61
CA GLU A 484 25.51 -13.23 30.70
C GLU A 484 26.24 -13.22 29.35
N VAL A 485 26.52 -12.05 28.79
CA VAL A 485 27.19 -11.89 27.48
C VAL A 485 28.70 -11.87 27.65
N HIS A 486 29.22 -11.14 28.63
CA HIS A 486 30.66 -10.90 28.76
C HIS A 486 31.34 -11.66 29.91
N GLY A 487 30.59 -12.43 30.71
CA GLY A 487 31.15 -13.19 31.84
C GLY A 487 31.65 -12.30 33.01
N VAL A 488 31.28 -11.02 33.03
CA VAL A 488 31.78 -10.03 34.00
C VAL A 488 30.99 -10.12 35.31
N LYS A 489 31.53 -10.81 36.31
CA LYS A 489 30.87 -11.02 37.62
C LYS A 489 30.76 -9.77 38.48
N LYS A 490 31.69 -8.82 38.36
CA LYS A 490 31.76 -7.57 39.14
C LYS A 490 32.03 -6.40 38.20
N PRO A 491 30.99 -5.80 37.61
CA PRO A 491 31.19 -4.76 36.63
C PRO A 491 31.69 -3.46 37.27
N LEU A 492 32.74 -2.87 36.68
CA LEU A 492 33.32 -1.60 37.06
C LEU A 492 32.78 -0.47 36.18
N SER A 493 33.01 0.79 36.56
CA SER A 493 32.62 1.98 35.77
C SER A 493 33.20 2.01 34.35
N GLY A 494 34.23 1.22 34.04
CA GLY A 494 34.77 1.06 32.70
C GLY A 494 34.00 0.09 31.78
N HIS A 495 33.01 -0.63 32.29
CA HIS A 495 32.23 -1.61 31.52
C HIS A 495 30.87 -1.08 31.05
N TYR A 496 30.31 -0.11 31.78
CA TYR A 496 29.04 0.51 31.48
C TYR A 496 28.98 1.91 32.09
N GLY A 497 28.16 2.77 31.50
CA GLY A 497 27.93 4.14 31.98
C GLY A 497 26.68 4.73 31.35
N PRO A 498 26.38 6.02 31.58
CA PRO A 498 25.32 6.70 30.85
C PRO A 498 25.58 6.61 29.33
N PRO A 499 24.53 6.56 28.49
CA PRO A 499 24.67 6.58 27.04
C PRO A 499 25.53 7.77 26.61
N THR A 500 26.50 7.53 25.73
CA THR A 500 27.20 8.62 25.08
C THR A 500 26.23 9.30 24.14
N ILE A 501 25.78 10.51 24.48
CA ILE A 501 25.10 11.39 23.53
C ILE A 501 26.18 11.82 22.54
N ASP A 502 26.39 11.00 21.51
CA ASP A 502 27.10 11.47 20.32
C ASP A 502 26.21 12.55 19.71
N TYR A 503 26.50 13.80 20.05
CA TYR A 503 26.02 14.94 19.27
C TYR A 503 26.66 14.81 17.89
N MET A 504 26.05 14.01 17.01
CA MET A 504 26.37 13.98 15.59
C MET A 504 26.03 15.35 15.01
N TYR A 505 27.07 16.19 14.92
CA TYR A 505 27.11 17.39 14.07
C TYR A 505 27.37 17.02 12.62
#